data_AF-A0A496WVV4-F1
#
_entry.id   AF-A0A496WVV4-F1
#
_cell.length_a   1.000
_cell.length_b   1.000
_cell.length_c   1.000
_cell.angle_alpha   90.00
_cell.angle_beta   90.00
_cell.angle_gamma   90.00
#
_symmetry.space_group_name_H-M   'P 1'
#
loop_
_entity.id
_entity.type
_entity.pdbx_description
1 polymer ?
#
loop_
_entity_poly.entity_id
_entity_poly.type
_entity_poly.pdbx_seq_one_letter_code
_entity_poly.pdbx_strand_id
1 'polypeptide(L)'
;MSGRLSLFDVLKEGGYEACLVSTFSLDFGFYEDVMLRRMSTAGVRHHLLFVDAGMCQQALANRAPQKLGFQYSLLPMVCNGAFHPKVLLLLGKNKGLMAVGSHNLTLSGFGQNLEITNVVRYGRDQPEQAGLFAEAFRGFQSWLADYGAAVPASIAEGLDKTLSLCPWLEKALATNNTAAEARFLFSSAATPPLWQQVQPILPTAIDQVVASAPFFDQKLAFLSVLEQRSNSPPLIGIQPDQVNAPRWRWLKTHDLQWST
;
A
#
# COMPACT_ATOMS: atom_id res chain seq x y z
N MET A 1 -7.23 -19.66 12.04
CA MET A 1 -5.85 -19.19 12.28
C MET A 1 -5.38 -18.49 11.01
N SER A 2 -5.20 -17.17 11.02
CA SER A 2 -4.63 -16.48 9.86
C SER A 2 -3.16 -16.86 9.74
N GLY A 3 -2.76 -17.48 8.63
CA GLY A 3 -1.40 -17.98 8.44
C GLY A 3 -0.39 -16.84 8.33
N ARG A 4 0.79 -17.00 8.93
CA ARG A 4 1.89 -16.05 8.78
C ARG A 4 2.30 -15.99 7.31
N LEU A 5 2.09 -14.84 6.66
CA LEU A 5 2.57 -14.61 5.30
C LEU A 5 4.09 -14.38 5.35
N SER A 6 4.83 -15.16 4.56
CA SER A 6 6.26 -14.97 4.35
C SER A 6 6.50 -14.61 2.90
N LEU A 7 6.94 -13.37 2.64
CA LEU A 7 7.31 -12.94 1.30
C LEU A 7 8.42 -13.82 0.71
N PHE A 8 9.30 -14.37 1.55
CA PHE A 8 10.37 -15.24 1.06
C PHE A 8 9.85 -16.59 0.61
N ASP A 9 8.78 -17.10 1.20
CA ASP A 9 8.15 -18.33 0.72
C ASP A 9 7.37 -18.09 -0.57
N VAL A 10 6.74 -16.92 -0.71
CA VAL A 10 6.16 -16.47 -1.99
C VAL A 10 7.22 -16.42 -3.09
N LEU A 11 8.39 -15.84 -2.82
CA LEU A 11 9.45 -15.72 -3.82
C LEU A 11 10.04 -17.07 -4.25
N LYS A 12 10.02 -18.09 -3.38
CA LYS A 12 10.44 -19.46 -3.73
C LYS A 12 9.54 -20.11 -4.78
N GLU A 13 8.27 -19.70 -4.88
CA GLU A 13 7.37 -20.19 -5.92
C GLU A 13 7.82 -19.79 -7.35
N GLY A 14 8.64 -18.73 -7.47
CA GLY A 14 9.13 -18.23 -8.75
C GLY A 14 8.03 -17.72 -9.69
N GLY A 15 8.41 -17.40 -10.92
CA GLY A 15 7.49 -16.98 -11.99
C GLY A 15 7.05 -15.52 -11.93
N TYR A 16 7.71 -14.71 -11.10
CA TYR A 16 7.56 -13.26 -11.07
C TYR A 16 8.76 -12.61 -11.78
N GLU A 17 8.49 -11.52 -12.49
CA GLU A 17 9.47 -10.82 -13.35
C GLU A 17 9.56 -9.33 -12.98
N ALA A 18 8.46 -8.75 -12.50
CA ALA A 18 8.35 -7.37 -12.06
C ALA A 18 7.91 -7.24 -10.60
N CYS A 19 8.36 -6.18 -9.94
CA CYS A 19 8.01 -5.76 -8.60
C CYS A 19 7.71 -4.26 -8.60
N LEU A 20 6.46 -3.90 -8.28
CA LEU A 20 6.05 -2.52 -8.01
C LEU A 20 5.81 -2.39 -6.52
N VAL A 21 6.42 -1.39 -5.88
CA VAL A 21 6.24 -1.13 -4.46
C VAL A 21 5.87 0.33 -4.27
N SER A 22 4.78 0.60 -3.57
CA SER A 22 4.56 1.90 -2.93
C SER A 22 4.83 1.79 -1.45
N THR A 23 5.48 2.81 -0.87
CA THR A 23 5.73 2.85 0.57
C THR A 23 5.88 4.29 1.05
N PHE A 24 5.69 4.51 2.35
CA PHE A 24 5.95 5.83 2.95
C PHE A 24 7.45 6.01 3.21
N SER A 25 8.09 5.04 3.87
CA SER A 25 9.51 5.10 4.18
C SER A 25 10.26 3.87 3.67
N LEU A 26 11.55 4.03 3.41
CA LEU A 26 12.41 3.00 2.87
C LEU A 26 13.75 2.98 3.65
N ASP A 27 14.33 1.80 3.79
CA ASP A 27 15.73 1.62 4.19
C ASP A 27 16.50 0.98 3.03
N PHE A 28 17.48 1.70 2.47
CA PHE A 28 18.21 1.23 1.28
C PHE A 28 19.02 -0.03 1.56
N GLY A 29 19.56 -0.18 2.77
CA GLY A 29 20.33 -1.38 3.12
C GLY A 29 19.46 -2.62 3.16
N PHE A 30 18.34 -2.55 3.86
CA PHE A 30 17.34 -3.60 3.90
C PHE A 30 16.83 -3.94 2.50
N TYR A 31 16.45 -2.92 1.71
CA TYR A 31 15.96 -3.17 0.36
C TYR A 31 17.04 -3.82 -0.53
N GLU A 32 18.24 -3.25 -0.63
CA GLU A 32 19.27 -3.71 -1.56
C GLU A 32 19.91 -5.04 -1.15
N ASP A 33 20.16 -5.24 0.16
CA ASP A 33 20.93 -6.36 0.67
C ASP A 33 20.05 -7.58 0.98
N VAL A 34 18.75 -7.36 1.26
CA VAL A 34 17.79 -8.41 1.59
C VAL A 34 16.75 -8.61 0.50
N MET A 35 15.91 -7.61 0.23
CA MET A 35 14.74 -7.79 -0.64
C MET A 35 15.14 -7.95 -2.11
N LEU A 36 15.84 -6.96 -2.66
CA LEU A 36 16.31 -6.95 -4.04
C LEU A 36 17.18 -8.16 -4.34
N ARG A 37 18.07 -8.55 -3.42
CA ARG A 37 18.90 -9.75 -3.56
C ARG A 37 18.04 -11.00 -3.73
N ARG A 38 17.06 -11.23 -2.84
CA ARG A 38 16.19 -12.41 -2.89
C ARG A 38 15.29 -12.41 -4.11
N MET A 39 14.72 -11.25 -4.45
CA MET A 39 13.89 -11.07 -5.65
C MET A 39 14.69 -11.31 -6.93
N SER A 40 15.94 -10.84 -7.00
CA SER A 40 16.84 -11.07 -8.14
C SER A 40 17.19 -12.55 -8.31
N THR A 41 17.44 -13.26 -7.21
CA THR A 41 17.63 -14.73 -7.21
C THR A 41 16.38 -15.46 -7.70
N ALA A 42 15.19 -14.96 -7.36
CA ALA A 42 13.91 -15.51 -7.80
C ALA A 42 13.52 -15.13 -9.25
N GLY A 43 14.35 -14.35 -9.95
CA GLY A 43 14.12 -13.97 -11.34
C GLY A 43 13.40 -12.62 -11.55
N VAL A 44 13.07 -11.91 -10.47
CA VAL A 44 12.43 -10.58 -10.56
C VAL A 44 13.50 -9.53 -10.88
N ARG A 45 13.42 -8.91 -12.06
CA ARG A 45 14.46 -8.00 -12.58
C ARG A 45 13.95 -6.59 -12.87
N HIS A 46 12.64 -6.40 -12.94
CA HIS A 46 12.03 -5.10 -13.16
C HIS A 46 11.48 -4.56 -11.84
N HIS A 47 12.11 -3.55 -11.26
CA HIS A 47 11.73 -3.03 -9.94
C HIS A 47 11.47 -1.53 -9.99
N LEU A 48 10.30 -1.10 -9.54
CA LEU A 48 9.92 0.31 -9.40
C LEU A 48 9.46 0.57 -7.96
N LEU A 49 10.12 1.52 -7.30
CA LEU A 49 9.83 1.91 -5.92
C LEU A 49 9.27 3.32 -5.90
N PHE A 50 7.99 3.42 -5.56
CA PHE A 50 7.25 4.66 -5.34
C PHE A 50 7.35 5.01 -3.87
N VAL A 51 8.01 6.11 -3.54
CA VAL A 51 8.28 6.46 -2.14
C VAL A 51 7.99 7.92 -1.88
N ASP A 52 7.53 8.25 -0.69
CA ASP A 52 7.42 9.65 -0.26
C ASP A 52 8.74 10.39 -0.48
N ALA A 53 8.68 11.54 -1.15
CA ALA A 53 9.89 12.27 -1.53
C ALA A 53 10.70 12.75 -0.32
N GLY A 54 10.03 13.17 0.77
CA GLY A 54 10.69 13.59 2.00
C GLY A 54 11.38 12.43 2.70
N MET A 55 10.70 11.29 2.83
CA MET A 55 11.30 10.08 3.41
C MET A 55 12.42 9.51 2.54
N CYS A 56 12.29 9.60 1.22
CA CYS A 56 13.35 9.24 0.27
C CYS A 56 14.61 10.08 0.50
N GLN A 57 14.46 11.40 0.68
CA GLN A 57 15.60 12.27 0.98
C GLN A 57 16.28 11.90 2.30
N GLN A 58 15.50 11.60 3.34
CA GLN A 58 16.04 11.13 4.61
C GLN A 58 16.80 9.81 4.48
N ALA A 59 16.25 8.85 3.74
CA ALA A 59 16.90 7.57 3.48
C ALA A 59 18.22 7.74 2.72
N LEU A 60 18.27 8.65 1.72
CA LEU A 60 19.49 8.96 0.95
C LEU A 60 20.58 9.57 1.85
N ALA A 61 20.19 10.44 2.78
CA ALA A 61 21.11 11.03 3.75
C ALA A 61 21.65 9.99 4.74
N ASN A 62 20.85 8.98 5.10
CA ASN A 62 21.27 7.89 5.99
C ASN A 62 22.22 6.91 5.31
N ARG A 63 21.92 6.49 4.07
CA ARG A 63 22.76 5.59 3.28
C ARG A 63 22.54 5.81 1.79
N ALA A 64 23.61 6.10 1.06
CA ALA A 64 23.56 6.14 -0.40
C ALA A 64 23.32 4.73 -0.98
N PRO A 65 22.33 4.54 -1.88
CA PRO A 65 22.09 3.28 -2.55
C PRO A 65 23.21 2.94 -3.54
N GLN A 66 23.56 1.66 -3.65
CA GLN A 66 24.61 1.20 -4.56
C GLN A 66 24.07 0.61 -5.85
N LYS A 67 22.79 0.21 -5.88
CA LYS A 67 22.18 -0.51 -7.01
C LYS A 67 21.07 0.30 -7.70
N LEU A 68 20.78 1.51 -7.20
CA LEU A 68 19.82 2.43 -7.77
C LEU A 68 20.18 2.80 -9.21
N GLY A 69 19.21 2.78 -10.12
CA GLY A 69 19.38 3.07 -11.54
C GLY A 69 20.02 1.92 -12.33
N PHE A 70 20.52 0.88 -11.66
CA PHE A 70 21.11 -0.30 -12.30
C PHE A 70 20.24 -1.55 -12.13
N GLN A 71 19.75 -1.84 -10.91
CA GLN A 71 18.92 -3.02 -10.63
C GLN A 71 17.47 -2.68 -10.26
N TYR A 72 17.19 -1.42 -9.95
CA TYR A 72 15.85 -0.92 -9.65
C TYR A 72 15.77 0.58 -9.94
N SER A 73 14.56 1.08 -10.12
CA SER A 73 14.29 2.51 -10.25
C SER A 73 13.55 3.03 -9.03
N LEU A 74 13.90 4.23 -8.60
CA LEU A 74 13.27 4.94 -7.51
C LEU A 74 12.46 6.10 -8.07
N LEU A 75 11.24 6.25 -7.59
CA LEU A 75 10.26 7.24 -8.01
C LEU A 75 9.81 8.01 -6.77
N PRO A 76 10.48 9.12 -6.42
CA PRO A 76 10.07 9.97 -5.31
C PRO A 76 8.74 10.67 -5.65
N MET A 77 7.71 10.43 -4.84
CA MET A 77 6.37 10.98 -4.99
C MET A 77 6.23 12.26 -4.17
N VAL A 78 6.00 13.38 -4.85
CA VAL A 78 5.80 14.70 -4.25
C VAL A 78 4.30 14.97 -4.15
N CYS A 79 3.74 14.87 -2.94
CA CYS A 79 2.34 15.19 -2.68
C CYS A 79 2.19 16.23 -1.56
N ASN A 80 0.99 16.79 -1.41
CA ASN A 80 0.69 17.62 -0.27
C ASN A 80 0.48 16.73 0.97
N GLY A 81 1.37 16.82 1.94
CA GLY A 81 1.38 15.94 3.12
C GLY A 81 2.32 14.76 2.94
N ALA A 82 1.78 13.54 2.98
CA ALA A 82 2.57 12.31 2.95
C ALA A 82 2.07 11.32 1.90
N PHE A 83 2.98 10.77 1.09
CA PHE A 83 2.69 9.65 0.21
C PHE A 83 2.71 8.37 1.04
N HIS A 84 1.54 7.99 1.56
CA HIS A 84 1.40 6.88 2.49
C HIS A 84 0.92 5.50 1.96
N PRO A 85 0.61 5.28 0.65
CA PRO A 85 0.27 3.94 0.15
C PRO A 85 1.37 2.92 0.42
N LYS A 86 0.97 1.68 0.75
CA LYS A 86 1.84 0.54 1.04
C LYS A 86 1.35 -0.69 0.31
N VAL A 87 1.76 -0.79 -0.95
CA VAL A 87 1.28 -1.81 -1.88
C VAL A 87 2.49 -2.47 -2.53
N LEU A 88 2.53 -3.79 -2.50
CA LEU A 88 3.51 -4.61 -3.23
C LEU A 88 2.78 -5.39 -4.31
N LEU A 89 3.16 -5.20 -5.56
CA LEU A 89 2.77 -6.05 -6.69
C LEU A 89 3.98 -6.85 -7.15
N LEU A 90 3.90 -8.17 -7.02
CA LEU A 90 4.78 -9.11 -7.73
C LEU A 90 4.03 -9.62 -8.94
N LEU A 91 4.60 -9.41 -10.13
CA LEU A 91 3.92 -9.61 -11.40
C LEU A 91 4.77 -10.48 -12.32
N GLY A 92 4.15 -11.42 -13.02
CA GLY A 92 4.81 -12.20 -14.07
C GLY A 92 3.80 -12.69 -15.10
N LYS A 93 4.31 -13.36 -16.14
CA LYS A 93 3.52 -13.73 -17.32
C LYS A 93 2.21 -14.46 -17.02
N ASN A 94 2.16 -15.32 -16.00
CA ASN A 94 1.01 -16.20 -15.71
C ASN A 94 0.51 -16.11 -14.26
N LYS A 95 1.06 -15.22 -13.44
CA LYS A 95 0.68 -15.08 -12.02
C LYS A 95 0.93 -13.67 -11.50
N GLY A 96 0.22 -13.32 -10.45
CA GLY A 96 0.36 -12.07 -9.73
C GLY A 96 0.20 -12.29 -8.23
N LEU A 97 0.89 -11.50 -7.43
CA LEU A 97 0.61 -11.34 -6.01
C LEU A 97 0.54 -9.86 -5.69
N MET A 98 -0.57 -9.46 -5.08
CA MET A 98 -0.76 -8.14 -4.53
C MET A 98 -0.80 -8.26 -3.01
N ALA A 99 0.01 -7.48 -2.33
CA ALA A 99 -0.05 -7.31 -0.89
C ALA A 99 -0.31 -5.83 -0.56
N VAL A 100 -1.38 -5.58 0.19
CA VAL A 100 -1.71 -4.25 0.73
C VAL A 100 -1.56 -4.35 2.24
N GLY A 101 -0.66 -3.56 2.81
CA GLY A 101 -0.31 -3.71 4.22
C GLY A 101 0.03 -2.41 4.94
N SER A 102 0.46 -2.56 6.18
CA SER A 102 0.85 -1.46 7.08
C SER A 102 2.37 -1.26 7.15
N HIS A 103 3.15 -2.22 6.63
CA HIS A 103 4.60 -2.21 6.67
C HIS A 103 5.24 -1.22 5.68
N ASN A 104 6.23 -0.50 6.18
CA ASN A 104 7.18 0.25 5.35
C ASN A 104 8.29 -0.67 4.84
N LEU A 105 9.00 -0.24 3.80
CA LEU A 105 10.12 -0.98 3.19
C LEU A 105 11.40 -0.88 4.04
N THR A 106 11.31 -1.36 5.28
CA THR A 106 12.33 -1.25 6.33
C THR A 106 12.48 -2.60 7.05
N LEU A 107 13.60 -2.78 7.77
CA LEU A 107 13.82 -3.99 8.55
C LEU A 107 12.75 -4.20 9.63
N SER A 108 12.34 -3.13 10.33
CA SER A 108 11.31 -3.23 11.36
C SER A 108 9.94 -3.57 10.76
N GLY A 109 9.57 -2.93 9.65
CA GLY A 109 8.31 -3.21 8.94
C GLY A 109 8.20 -4.67 8.45
N PHE A 110 9.28 -5.24 7.93
CA PHE A 110 9.24 -6.62 7.40
C PHE A 110 9.63 -7.71 8.41
N GLY A 111 10.24 -7.35 9.54
CA GLY A 111 10.89 -8.32 10.43
C GLY A 111 10.52 -8.23 11.91
N GLN A 112 9.97 -7.11 12.39
CA GLN A 112 9.77 -6.88 13.83
C GLN A 112 8.35 -6.46 14.20
N ASN A 113 7.75 -5.54 13.43
CA ASN A 113 6.44 -5.01 13.72
C ASN A 113 5.33 -6.06 13.51
N LEU A 114 4.26 -5.95 14.30
CA LEU A 114 3.02 -6.68 14.06
C LEU A 114 2.21 -5.94 13.00
N GLU A 115 2.39 -6.36 11.76
CA GLU A 115 1.82 -5.69 10.59
C GLU A 115 0.64 -6.48 10.03
N ILE A 116 -0.41 -5.76 9.64
CA ILE A 116 -1.57 -6.33 8.96
C ILE A 116 -1.34 -6.26 7.45
N THR A 117 -1.63 -7.36 6.76
CA THR A 117 -1.47 -7.49 5.30
C THR A 117 -2.63 -8.26 4.69
N ASN A 118 -3.27 -7.67 3.70
CA ASN A 118 -4.21 -8.36 2.81
C ASN A 118 -3.46 -8.83 1.57
N VAL A 119 -3.66 -10.08 1.17
CA VAL A 119 -3.00 -10.68 0.00
C VAL A 119 -4.05 -11.16 -0.99
N VAL A 120 -3.89 -10.75 -2.24
CA VAL A 120 -4.65 -11.24 -3.38
C VAL A 120 -3.67 -11.91 -4.34
N ARG A 121 -4.06 -13.06 -4.87
CA ARG A 121 -3.25 -13.80 -5.86
C ARG A 121 -4.02 -13.90 -7.15
N TYR A 122 -3.29 -13.74 -8.25
CA TYR A 122 -3.77 -14.05 -9.57
C TYR A 122 -3.04 -15.29 -10.08
N GLY A 123 -3.82 -16.22 -10.65
CA GLY A 123 -3.35 -17.36 -11.43
C GLY A 123 -4.29 -17.56 -12.60
N ARG A 124 -3.86 -18.30 -13.63
CA ARG A 124 -4.72 -18.58 -14.81
C ARG A 124 -5.98 -19.36 -14.47
N ASP A 125 -5.96 -20.08 -13.35
CA ASP A 125 -7.05 -20.81 -12.73
C ASP A 125 -8.06 -19.91 -11.99
N GLN A 126 -7.68 -18.67 -11.66
CA GLN A 126 -8.49 -17.67 -10.94
C GLN A 126 -8.51 -16.32 -11.70
N PRO A 127 -9.06 -16.30 -12.93
CA PRO A 127 -9.01 -15.12 -13.80
C PRO A 127 -9.81 -13.92 -13.28
N GLU A 128 -10.78 -14.14 -12.39
CA GLU A 128 -11.64 -13.12 -11.78
C GLU A 128 -10.86 -12.10 -10.95
N GLN A 129 -9.70 -12.48 -10.40
CA GLN A 129 -8.86 -11.59 -9.59
C GLN A 129 -8.12 -10.54 -10.43
N ALA A 130 -8.04 -10.71 -11.76
CA ALA A 130 -7.29 -9.80 -12.63
C ALA A 130 -7.78 -8.35 -12.57
N GLY A 131 -9.09 -8.14 -12.32
CA GLY A 131 -9.67 -6.81 -12.17
C GLY A 131 -9.08 -6.01 -11.00
N LEU A 132 -8.87 -6.66 -9.85
CA LEU A 132 -8.26 -6.03 -8.67
C LEU A 132 -6.82 -5.57 -8.94
N PHE A 133 -6.05 -6.38 -9.67
CA PHE A 133 -4.69 -6.00 -10.07
C PHE A 133 -4.70 -4.82 -11.05
N ALA A 134 -5.68 -4.77 -11.97
CA ALA A 134 -5.86 -3.63 -12.87
C ALA A 134 -6.20 -2.34 -12.10
N GLU A 135 -7.08 -2.40 -11.11
CA GLU A 135 -7.38 -1.27 -10.21
C GLU A 135 -6.16 -0.82 -9.42
N ALA A 136 -5.38 -1.76 -8.87
CA ALA A 136 -4.13 -1.45 -8.17
C ALA A 136 -3.09 -0.80 -9.08
N PHE A 137 -2.92 -1.33 -10.31
CA PHE A 137 -2.01 -0.76 -11.29
C PHE A 137 -2.43 0.66 -11.71
N ARG A 138 -3.74 0.94 -11.85
CA ARG A 138 -4.24 2.32 -12.04
C ARG A 138 -3.92 3.23 -10.87
N GLY A 139 -3.86 2.71 -9.66
CA GLY A 139 -3.34 3.42 -8.50
C GLY A 139 -1.91 3.90 -8.74
N PHE A 140 -1.01 3.01 -9.16
CA PHE A 140 0.36 3.36 -9.51
C PHE A 140 0.45 4.37 -10.66
N GLN A 141 -0.36 4.21 -11.72
CA GLN A 141 -0.43 5.17 -12.81
C GLN A 141 -0.88 6.56 -12.33
N SER A 142 -1.91 6.61 -11.49
CA SER A 142 -2.44 7.86 -10.94
C SER A 142 -1.44 8.54 -10.02
N TRP A 143 -0.75 7.78 -9.15
CA TRP A 143 0.30 8.32 -8.30
C TRP A 143 1.49 8.85 -9.10
N LEU A 144 1.92 8.16 -10.15
CA LEU A 144 2.97 8.64 -11.04
C LEU A 144 2.58 9.95 -11.73
N ALA A 145 1.35 10.02 -12.25
CA ALA A 145 0.84 11.20 -12.93
C ALA A 145 0.69 12.40 -11.98
N ASP A 146 0.13 12.18 -10.78
CA ASP A 146 -0.19 13.25 -9.83
C ASP A 146 1.04 13.73 -9.04
N TYR A 147 1.97 12.82 -8.71
CA TYR A 147 3.04 13.08 -7.73
C TYR A 147 4.45 12.86 -8.30
N GLY A 148 4.58 12.30 -9.50
CA GLY A 148 5.85 11.93 -10.10
C GLY A 148 6.46 12.97 -11.04
N ALA A 149 6.07 14.25 -10.96
CA ALA A 149 6.55 15.29 -11.90
C ALA A 149 8.07 15.45 -11.97
N ALA A 150 8.79 15.12 -10.88
CA ALA A 150 10.25 15.16 -10.82
C ALA A 150 10.92 13.86 -11.35
N VAL A 151 10.15 12.83 -11.68
CA VAL A 151 10.67 11.55 -12.19
C VAL A 151 11.02 11.69 -13.67
N PRO A 152 12.25 11.34 -14.10
CA PRO A 152 12.62 11.34 -15.51
C PRO A 152 11.70 10.45 -16.36
N ALA A 153 11.35 10.91 -17.56
CA ALA A 153 10.43 10.20 -18.47
C ALA A 153 10.85 8.73 -18.72
N SER A 154 12.16 8.48 -18.90
CA SER A 154 12.69 7.13 -19.11
C SER A 154 12.45 6.17 -17.92
N ILE A 155 12.39 6.71 -16.70
CA ILE A 155 12.04 5.95 -15.49
C ILE A 155 10.52 5.78 -15.40
N ALA A 156 9.74 6.82 -15.71
CA ALA A 156 8.29 6.77 -15.73
C ALA A 156 7.74 5.74 -16.73
N GLU A 157 8.32 5.66 -17.93
CA GLU A 157 8.06 4.63 -18.94
C GLU A 157 8.30 3.19 -18.43
N GLY A 158 9.09 3.04 -17.36
CA GLY A 158 9.26 1.77 -16.66
C GLY A 158 7.93 1.18 -16.21
N LEU A 159 6.99 2.02 -15.77
CA LEU A 159 5.67 1.55 -15.33
C LEU A 159 4.92 0.89 -16.49
N ASP A 160 4.87 1.54 -17.66
CA ASP A 160 4.19 0.98 -18.83
C ASP A 160 4.88 -0.30 -19.35
N LYS A 161 6.22 -0.38 -19.27
CA LYS A 161 6.97 -1.60 -19.58
C LYS A 161 6.55 -2.80 -18.71
N THR A 162 6.04 -2.59 -17.50
CA THR A 162 5.50 -3.67 -16.67
C THR A 162 4.38 -4.44 -17.38
N LEU A 163 3.55 -3.77 -18.20
CA LEU A 163 2.44 -4.42 -18.91
C LEU A 163 2.92 -5.42 -19.96
N SER A 164 4.04 -5.14 -20.62
CA SER A 164 4.65 -6.06 -21.58
C SER A 164 5.10 -7.40 -20.97
N LEU A 165 5.34 -7.42 -19.65
CA LEU A 165 5.69 -8.63 -18.89
C LEU A 165 4.44 -9.40 -18.45
N CYS A 166 3.25 -8.79 -18.54
CA CYS A 166 2.02 -9.29 -17.92
C CYS A 166 0.79 -9.13 -18.86
N PRO A 167 0.66 -9.96 -19.91
CA PRO A 167 -0.44 -9.82 -20.88
C PRO A 167 -1.84 -9.91 -20.27
N TRP A 168 -1.99 -10.66 -19.17
CA TRP A 168 -3.26 -10.77 -18.46
C TRP A 168 -3.67 -9.47 -17.76
N LEU A 169 -2.71 -8.69 -17.27
CA LEU A 169 -2.93 -7.40 -16.62
C LEU A 169 -3.29 -6.33 -17.66
N GLU A 170 -2.56 -6.32 -18.78
CA GLU A 170 -2.87 -5.45 -19.93
C GLU A 170 -4.30 -5.70 -20.42
N LYS A 171 -4.69 -6.97 -20.61
CA LYS A 171 -6.06 -7.34 -20.97
C LYS A 171 -7.08 -6.87 -19.92
N ALA A 172 -6.80 -7.04 -18.64
CA ALA A 172 -7.70 -6.62 -17.56
C ALA A 172 -7.89 -5.09 -17.50
N LEU A 173 -6.82 -4.33 -17.76
CA LEU A 173 -6.88 -2.87 -17.87
C LEU A 173 -7.76 -2.42 -19.04
N ALA A 174 -7.68 -3.12 -20.18
CA ALA A 174 -8.46 -2.81 -21.38
C ALA A 174 -9.95 -3.15 -21.23
N THR A 175 -10.30 -4.23 -20.51
CA THR A 175 -11.70 -4.68 -20.40
C THR A 175 -12.49 -4.02 -19.29
N ASN A 176 -11.86 -3.22 -18.41
CA ASN A 176 -12.52 -2.62 -17.24
C ASN A 176 -13.33 -3.65 -16.43
N ASN A 177 -12.85 -4.89 -16.32
CA ASN A 177 -13.60 -5.93 -15.64
C ASN A 177 -13.60 -5.68 -14.12
N THR A 178 -14.63 -5.00 -13.63
CA THR A 178 -14.84 -4.67 -12.21
C THR A 178 -15.71 -5.71 -11.49
N ALA A 179 -15.94 -6.88 -12.10
CA ALA A 179 -16.85 -7.91 -11.59
C ALA A 179 -16.25 -8.74 -10.43
N ALA A 180 -15.44 -8.12 -9.56
CA ALA A 180 -14.93 -8.74 -8.36
C ALA A 180 -15.83 -8.45 -7.15
N GLU A 181 -15.97 -9.42 -6.25
CA GLU A 181 -16.59 -9.25 -4.92
C GLU A 181 -15.82 -8.26 -4.02
N ALA A 182 -14.66 -7.78 -4.49
CA ALA A 182 -13.80 -6.83 -3.80
C ALA A 182 -13.39 -5.70 -4.76
N ARG A 183 -13.01 -4.57 -4.18
CA ARG A 183 -12.48 -3.41 -4.91
C ARG A 183 -11.18 -2.96 -4.29
N PHE A 184 -10.23 -2.55 -5.12
CA PHE A 184 -9.04 -1.84 -4.69
C PHE A 184 -9.32 -0.34 -4.72
N LEU A 185 -9.31 0.30 -3.55
CA LEU A 185 -9.52 1.73 -3.41
C LEU A 185 -8.18 2.42 -3.17
N PHE A 186 -7.96 3.54 -3.86
CA PHE A 186 -6.79 4.41 -3.65
C PHE A 186 -7.21 5.87 -3.76
N SER A 187 -6.42 6.76 -3.17
CA SER A 187 -6.59 8.20 -3.35
C SER A 187 -5.32 8.82 -3.91
N SER A 188 -5.49 9.93 -4.62
CA SER A 188 -4.48 10.72 -5.32
C SER A 188 -5.02 12.15 -5.49
N ALA A 189 -4.27 13.06 -6.13
CA ALA A 189 -4.76 14.43 -6.35
C ALA A 189 -5.97 14.46 -7.31
N ALA A 190 -5.98 13.56 -8.29
CA ALA A 190 -7.04 13.43 -9.29
C ALA A 190 -8.19 12.51 -8.87
N THR A 191 -8.12 11.84 -7.71
CA THR A 191 -9.16 10.89 -7.27
C THR A 191 -9.79 11.29 -5.94
N PRO A 192 -11.07 10.90 -5.69
CA PRO A 192 -11.73 11.21 -4.43
C PRO A 192 -10.98 10.64 -3.21
N PRO A 193 -11.10 11.26 -2.02
CA PRO A 193 -10.61 10.65 -0.78
C PRO A 193 -11.25 9.28 -0.54
N LEU A 194 -10.51 8.36 0.11
CA LEU A 194 -10.98 7.00 0.38
C LEU A 194 -12.36 6.95 1.05
N TRP A 195 -12.62 7.87 1.99
CA TRP A 195 -13.91 7.95 2.66
C TRP A 195 -15.08 8.16 1.69
N GLN A 196 -14.93 9.06 0.71
CA GLN A 196 -15.96 9.30 -0.30
C GLN A 196 -16.19 8.09 -1.21
N GLN A 197 -15.15 7.29 -1.45
CA GLN A 197 -15.27 6.06 -2.25
C GLN A 197 -15.97 4.92 -1.49
N VAL A 198 -15.85 4.90 -0.16
CA VAL A 198 -16.51 3.90 0.71
C VAL A 198 -17.96 4.30 1.02
N GLN A 199 -18.29 5.59 1.07
CA GLN A 199 -19.64 6.06 1.39
C GLN A 199 -20.79 5.35 0.63
N PRO A 200 -20.71 5.12 -0.70
CA PRO A 200 -21.80 4.47 -1.44
C PRO A 200 -22.04 3.00 -1.08
N ILE A 201 -21.07 2.33 -0.44
CA ILE A 201 -21.17 0.91 -0.05
C ILE A 201 -21.52 0.72 1.43
N LEU A 202 -21.58 1.81 2.21
CA LEU A 202 -21.99 1.75 3.61
C LEU A 202 -23.51 1.58 3.72
N PRO A 203 -23.99 0.94 4.81
CA PRO A 203 -25.42 0.93 5.09
C PRO A 203 -25.95 2.34 5.30
N THR A 204 -27.22 2.55 4.97
CA THR A 204 -27.89 3.87 5.10
C THR A 204 -27.92 4.38 6.54
N ALA A 205 -28.05 3.46 7.51
CA ALA A 205 -27.99 3.75 8.94
C ALA A 205 -26.80 3.01 9.56
N ILE A 206 -25.99 3.74 10.35
CA ILE A 206 -24.87 3.19 11.11
C ILE A 206 -25.22 3.38 12.59
N ASP A 207 -25.41 2.29 13.34
CA ASP A 207 -25.78 2.42 14.75
C ASP A 207 -24.61 2.91 15.61
N GLN A 208 -23.41 2.40 15.33
CA GLN A 208 -22.19 2.75 16.05
C GLN A 208 -20.96 2.54 15.15
N VAL A 209 -19.99 3.44 15.27
CA VAL A 209 -18.65 3.27 14.70
C VAL A 209 -17.71 2.80 15.81
N VAL A 210 -16.98 1.72 15.56
CA VAL A 210 -15.90 1.25 16.42
C VAL A 210 -14.61 1.24 15.60
N ALA A 211 -13.57 1.91 16.09
CA ALA A 211 -12.29 1.98 15.41
C ALA A 211 -11.11 1.92 16.39
N SER A 212 -9.93 1.59 15.88
CA SER A 212 -8.66 1.74 16.58
C SER A 212 -7.74 2.58 15.71
N ALA A 213 -7.14 3.62 16.28
CA ALA A 213 -6.29 4.53 15.53
C ALA A 213 -5.09 4.98 16.36
N PRO A 214 -3.86 4.86 15.83
CA PRO A 214 -2.67 5.39 16.51
C PRO A 214 -2.46 6.89 16.27
N PHE A 215 -3.13 7.47 15.25
CA PHE A 215 -2.93 8.85 14.83
C PHE A 215 -4.26 9.56 14.61
N PHE A 216 -4.29 10.85 14.93
CA PHE A 216 -5.47 11.71 14.81
C PHE A 216 -5.09 13.01 14.13
N ASP A 217 -5.99 13.53 13.28
CA ASP A 217 -5.85 14.88 12.78
C ASP A 217 -6.04 15.89 13.93
N GLN A 218 -5.31 16.99 13.91
CA GLN A 218 -5.28 17.95 15.02
C GLN A 218 -6.65 18.54 15.38
N LYS A 219 -7.58 18.58 14.42
CA LYS A 219 -8.92 19.14 14.57
C LYS A 219 -9.97 18.06 14.84
N LEU A 220 -9.58 16.79 14.85
CA LEU A 220 -10.47 15.63 14.91
C LEU A 220 -11.58 15.69 13.83
N ALA A 221 -11.28 16.31 12.70
CA ALA A 221 -12.22 16.55 11.62
C ALA A 221 -12.78 15.25 11.06
N PHE A 222 -11.95 14.20 10.94
CA PHE A 222 -12.47 12.92 10.45
C PHE A 222 -13.34 12.21 11.50
N LEU A 223 -13.02 12.33 12.79
CA LEU A 223 -13.91 11.81 13.84
C LEU A 223 -15.26 12.51 13.84
N SER A 224 -15.31 13.84 13.63
CA SER A 224 -16.57 14.56 13.48
C SER A 224 -17.41 14.07 12.30
N VAL A 225 -16.76 13.69 11.18
CA VAL A 225 -17.45 13.07 10.05
C VAL A 225 -18.05 11.71 10.42
N LEU A 226 -17.34 10.91 11.22
CA LEU A 226 -17.86 9.62 11.71
C LEU A 226 -19.00 9.81 12.71
N GLU A 227 -18.90 10.75 13.63
CA GLU A 227 -19.94 11.09 14.61
C GLU A 227 -21.24 11.53 13.93
N GLN A 228 -21.16 12.34 12.87
CA GLN A 228 -22.34 12.76 12.09
C GLN A 228 -23.01 11.61 11.32
N ARG A 229 -22.30 10.50 11.14
CA ARG A 229 -22.76 9.36 10.33
C ARG A 229 -23.31 8.21 11.16
N SER A 230 -23.06 8.19 12.47
CA SER A 230 -23.57 7.16 13.36
C SER A 230 -24.64 7.66 14.33
N ASN A 231 -25.60 6.79 14.66
CA ASN A 231 -26.66 7.08 15.63
C ASN A 231 -26.10 7.25 17.06
N SER A 232 -24.98 6.59 17.35
CA SER A 232 -24.25 6.69 18.62
C SER A 232 -22.87 7.32 18.43
N PRO A 233 -22.28 7.97 19.45
CA PRO A 233 -20.90 8.46 19.38
C PRO A 233 -19.90 7.35 19.01
N PRO A 234 -18.89 7.63 18.17
CA PRO A 234 -17.85 6.65 17.82
C PRO A 234 -17.07 6.18 19.06
N LEU A 235 -16.80 4.89 19.14
CA LEU A 235 -15.89 4.29 20.12
C LEU A 235 -14.51 4.11 19.48
N ILE A 236 -13.53 4.86 19.97
CA ILE A 236 -12.17 4.80 19.45
C ILE A 236 -11.24 4.19 20.50
N GLY A 237 -10.74 3.00 20.20
CA GLY A 237 -9.64 2.37 20.95
C GLY A 237 -8.33 3.08 20.66
N ILE A 238 -7.58 3.41 21.71
CA ILE A 238 -6.23 3.93 21.62
C ILE A 238 -5.32 3.09 22.50
N GLN A 239 -4.05 2.97 22.13
CA GLN A 239 -3.06 2.36 23.00
C GLN A 239 -2.58 3.40 24.02
N PRO A 240 -2.76 3.17 25.33
CA PRO A 240 -2.30 4.10 26.37
C PRO A 240 -0.82 4.42 26.20
N ASP A 241 -0.45 5.67 26.47
CA ASP A 241 0.92 6.20 26.43
C ASP A 241 1.65 6.14 25.08
N GLN A 242 1.03 5.57 24.04
CA GLN A 242 1.57 5.48 22.68
C GLN A 242 0.85 6.41 21.69
N VAL A 243 -0.32 6.93 22.08
CA VAL A 243 -1.16 7.79 21.25
C VAL A 243 -1.24 9.18 21.84
N ASN A 244 -0.85 10.18 21.05
CA ASN A 244 -1.10 11.58 21.35
C ASN A 244 -2.32 12.05 20.55
N ALA A 245 -3.45 12.24 21.23
CA ALA A 245 -4.69 12.72 20.63
C ALA A 245 -5.12 14.04 21.29
N PRO A 246 -5.60 15.04 20.51
CA PRO A 246 -6.28 16.20 21.07
C PRO A 246 -7.42 15.76 22.02
N ARG A 247 -7.70 16.55 23.06
CA ARG A 247 -8.82 16.26 23.96
C ARG A 247 -10.13 16.18 23.18
N TRP A 248 -10.74 15.00 23.16
CA TRP A 248 -12.05 14.75 22.55
C TRP A 248 -13.11 14.59 23.63
N ARG A 249 -14.31 15.11 23.38
CA ARG A 249 -15.39 15.17 24.38
C ARG A 249 -15.90 13.78 24.83
N TRP A 250 -15.63 12.74 24.04
CA TRP A 250 -16.02 11.35 24.31
C TRP A 250 -14.83 10.41 24.53
N LEU A 251 -13.60 10.93 24.63
CA LEU A 251 -12.42 10.08 24.86
C LEU A 251 -12.49 9.55 26.29
N LYS A 252 -12.97 8.31 26.43
CA LYS A 252 -12.93 7.57 27.68
C LYS A 252 -11.85 6.50 27.55
N THR A 253 -10.72 6.70 28.22
CA THR A 253 -9.73 5.64 28.42
C THR A 253 -10.39 4.56 29.27
N HIS A 254 -10.76 3.44 28.64
CA HIS A 254 -11.09 2.23 29.36
C HIS A 254 -9.89 1.31 29.24
N ASP A 255 -9.33 0.88 30.37
CA ASP A 255 -8.33 -0.19 30.39
C ASP A 255 -9.01 -1.48 29.92
N LEU A 256 -8.95 -1.74 28.61
CA LEU A 256 -9.30 -3.04 28.06
C LEU A 256 -8.15 -3.99 28.44
N GLN A 257 -8.31 -4.68 29.57
CA GLN A 257 -7.47 -5.81 29.92
C GLN A 257 -7.69 -6.92 28.89
N TRP A 258 -6.73 -7.07 27.97
CA TRP A 258 -6.68 -8.23 27.09
C TRP A 258 -6.23 -9.42 27.93
N SER A 259 -7.12 -10.36 28.20
CA SER A 259 -6.73 -11.67 28.73
C SER A 259 -5.87 -12.37 27.69
N THR A 260 -4.61 -12.62 28.05
CA THR A 260 -3.62 -13.40 27.26
C THR A 260 -4.09 -14.82 26.98
#